data_AF-A0A7S1CQY0-F1
#
_entry.id   AF-A0A7S1CQY0-F1
#
_cell.length_a   1.000
_cell.length_b   1.000
_cell.length_c   1.000
_cell.angle_alpha   90.00
_cell.angle_beta   90.00
_cell.angle_gamma   90.00
#
_symmetry.space_group_name_H-M   'P 1'
#
loop_
_entity.id
_entity.type
_entity.pdbx_description
1 polymer ?
#
loop_
_entity_poly.entity_id
_entity_poly.type
_entity_poly.pdbx_seq_one_letter_code
_entity_poly.pdbx_strand_id
1 'polypeptide(L)'
;GGRRGARAATPVVIVSGFDPALVSCDTLFALFSVYGRVQRIKLLLRRPDNALIQYATADMAQRARAFLHRCPLYGRSLQVHLSSHHVVRLPRPDDAGSMRLTRDYSGATTSGGGGG
;
A
#
# COMPACT_ATOMS: atom_id res chain seq x y z
N GLY A 1 -23.03 21.46 -6.42
CA GLY A 1 -21.73 21.20 -5.78
C GLY A 1 -21.81 19.90 -5.00
N GLY A 2 -21.16 18.83 -5.49
CA GLY A 2 -21.26 17.51 -4.89
C GLY A 2 -20.60 17.45 -3.51
N ARG A 3 -21.37 17.02 -2.52
CA ARG A 3 -20.95 16.75 -1.14
C ARG A 3 -19.69 15.88 -1.15
N ARG A 4 -18.51 16.47 -0.93
CA ARG A 4 -17.32 15.74 -0.50
C ARG A 4 -17.56 15.34 0.96
N GLY A 5 -18.42 14.34 1.15
CA GLY A 5 -18.61 13.71 2.45
C GLY A 5 -17.24 13.35 2.99
N ALA A 6 -16.98 13.73 4.24
CA ALA A 6 -15.76 13.39 4.95
C ALA A 6 -15.46 11.92 4.69
N ARG A 7 -14.47 11.64 3.83
CA ARG A 7 -14.12 10.27 3.46
C ARG A 7 -13.70 9.61 4.77
N ALA A 8 -14.45 8.60 5.20
CA ALA A 8 -14.13 7.84 6.40
C ALA A 8 -12.63 7.54 6.40
N ALA A 9 -11.95 7.96 7.47
CA ALA A 9 -10.51 7.83 7.57
C ALA A 9 -10.17 6.33 7.51
N THR A 10 -9.49 5.91 6.44
CA THR A 10 -9.05 4.53 6.27
C THR A 10 -7.53 4.47 6.33
N PRO A 11 -6.95 3.47 7.02
CA PRO A 11 -5.52 3.22 6.99
C PRO A 11 -5.07 2.56 5.67
N VAL A 12 -5.97 2.27 4.73
CA VAL A 12 -5.63 1.57 3.49
C VAL A 12 -5.67 2.53 2.30
N VAL A 13 -4.60 2.52 1.50
CA VAL A 13 -4.55 3.16 0.19
C VAL A 13 -4.60 2.13 -0.92
N ILE A 14 -5.22 2.49 -2.03
CA ILE A 14 -5.09 1.80 -3.31
C ILE A 14 -4.13 2.60 -4.20
N VAL A 15 -3.17 1.90 -4.78
CA VAL A 15 -2.18 2.44 -5.71
C VAL A 15 -2.42 1.78 -7.05
N SER A 16 -2.50 2.58 -8.11
CA SER A 16 -2.72 2.09 -9.47
C SER A 16 -1.80 2.77 -10.48
N GLY A 17 -1.64 2.16 -11.65
CA GLY A 17 -0.90 2.74 -12.78
C GLY A 17 0.60 2.50 -12.77
N PHE A 18 1.11 1.63 -11.89
CA PHE A 18 2.51 1.20 -11.95
C PHE A 18 2.73 0.08 -12.97
N ASP A 19 4.00 -0.21 -13.28
CA ASP A 19 4.36 -1.35 -14.12
C ASP A 19 4.54 -2.62 -13.27
N PRO A 20 3.68 -3.65 -13.41
CA PRO A 20 3.79 -4.87 -12.62
C PRO A 20 5.04 -5.70 -12.92
N ALA A 21 5.74 -5.46 -14.04
CA ALA A 21 7.00 -6.13 -14.34
C ALA A 21 8.19 -5.53 -13.55
N LEU A 22 8.08 -4.25 -13.14
CA LEU A 22 9.13 -3.51 -12.45
C LEU A 22 8.83 -3.31 -10.96
N VAL A 23 7.55 -3.27 -10.58
CA VAL A 23 7.12 -2.94 -9.22
C VAL A 23 6.68 -4.19 -8.47
N SER A 24 7.39 -4.49 -7.40
CA SER A 24 7.10 -5.57 -6.45
C SER A 24 6.57 -5.04 -5.11
N CYS A 25 6.11 -5.95 -4.24
CA CYS A 25 5.76 -5.62 -2.85
C CYS A 25 6.90 -4.91 -2.11
N ASP A 26 8.16 -5.27 -2.36
CA ASP A 26 9.33 -4.65 -1.72
C ASP A 26 9.55 -3.23 -2.22
N THR A 27 9.37 -3.01 -3.51
CA THR A 27 9.50 -1.67 -4.13
C THR A 27 8.46 -0.72 -3.55
N LEU A 28 7.21 -1.18 -3.47
CA LEU A 28 6.13 -0.43 -2.82
C LEU A 28 6.43 -0.21 -1.33
N PHE A 29 6.96 -1.20 -0.62
CA PHE A 29 7.32 -1.04 0.79
C PHE A 29 8.41 0.03 0.98
N ALA A 30 9.49 -0.01 0.20
CA ALA A 30 10.57 0.95 0.26
C ALA A 30 10.08 2.39 0.03
N LEU A 31 9.18 2.60 -0.94
CA LEU A 31 8.62 3.92 -1.24
C LEU A 31 7.61 4.39 -0.18
N PHE A 32 6.68 3.53 0.22
CA PHE A 32 5.56 3.90 1.09
C PHE A 32 5.93 3.94 2.58
N SER A 33 6.96 3.20 3.01
CA SER A 33 7.44 3.19 4.41
C SER A 33 8.00 4.55 4.87
N VAL A 34 8.46 5.39 3.93
CA VAL A 34 8.91 6.78 4.22
C VAL A 34 7.80 7.65 4.79
N TYR A 35 6.54 7.37 4.43
CA TYR A 35 5.37 8.17 4.84
C TYR A 35 4.64 7.61 6.07
N GLY A 36 5.11 6.48 6.60
CA GLY A 36 4.56 5.86 7.80
C GLY A 36 4.77 4.36 7.85
N ARG A 37 4.39 3.77 8.99
CA ARG A 37 4.52 2.32 9.20
C ARG A 37 3.55 1.55 8.32
N VAL A 38 4.08 0.89 7.29
CA VAL A 38 3.33 -0.04 6.43
C VAL A 38 3.18 -1.37 7.16
N GLN A 39 1.95 -1.85 7.25
CA GLN A 39 1.59 -3.11 7.90
C GLN A 39 1.50 -4.23 6.88
N ARG A 40 0.89 -3.98 5.71
CA ARG A 40 0.62 -5.01 4.70
C ARG A 40 0.60 -4.41 3.31
N ILE A 41 1.06 -5.18 2.33
CA ILE A 41 0.93 -4.86 0.90
C ILE A 41 0.33 -6.06 0.18
N LYS A 42 -0.64 -5.79 -0.69
CA LYS A 42 -1.30 -6.79 -1.52
C LYS A 42 -1.37 -6.34 -2.97
N LEU A 43 -0.70 -7.05 -3.86
CA LEU A 43 -0.86 -6.91 -5.31
C LEU A 43 -2.16 -7.59 -5.75
N LEU A 44 -2.91 -6.96 -6.65
CA LEU A 44 -4.19 -7.49 -7.10
C LEU A 44 -4.00 -8.43 -8.29
N LEU A 45 -4.37 -9.71 -8.14
CA LEU A 45 -4.24 -10.70 -9.23
C LEU A 45 -5.02 -10.30 -10.49
N ARG A 46 -6.25 -9.80 -10.34
CA ARG A 46 -7.09 -9.37 -11.47
C ARG A 46 -6.62 -8.08 -12.14
N ARG A 47 -5.81 -7.29 -11.44
CA ARG A 47 -5.29 -6.00 -11.91
C ARG A 47 -3.87 -5.83 -11.37
N PRO A 48 -2.87 -6.44 -12.02
CA PRO A 48 -1.51 -6.52 -11.48
C PRO A 48 -0.83 -5.14 -11.35
N ASP A 49 -1.32 -4.15 -12.09
CA ASP A 49 -0.98 -2.73 -12.00
C ASP A 49 -1.61 -2.01 -10.78
N ASN A 50 -2.34 -2.74 -9.94
CA ASN A 50 -3.01 -2.23 -8.75
C ASN A 50 -2.50 -2.95 -7.49
N ALA A 51 -2.35 -2.19 -6.41
CA ALA A 51 -1.94 -2.68 -5.11
C ALA A 51 -2.75 -2.02 -4.00
N LEU A 52 -2.98 -2.76 -2.90
CA LEU A 52 -3.48 -2.23 -1.65
C LEU A 52 -2.35 -2.18 -0.63
N ILE A 53 -2.23 -1.05 0.06
CA ILE A 53 -1.22 -0.82 1.09
C ILE A 53 -1.93 -0.39 2.36
N GLN A 54 -1.75 -1.16 3.42
CA GLN A 54 -2.29 -0.85 4.74
C GLN A 54 -1.20 -0.20 5.59
N TYR A 55 -1.48 0.99 6.10
CA TYR A 55 -0.71 1.66 7.14
C TYR A 55 -1.18 1.26 8.54
N ALA A 56 -0.38 1.61 9.55
CA ALA A 56 -0.76 1.48 10.95
C ALA A 56 -1.94 2.41 11.32
N THR A 57 -2.00 3.62 10.74
CA THR A 57 -3.05 4.61 11.03
C THR A 57 -3.57 5.28 9.75
N ALA A 58 -4.77 5.86 9.84
CA ALA A 58 -5.38 6.58 8.73
C ALA A 58 -4.64 7.88 8.36
N ASP A 59 -4.05 8.58 9.33
CA ASP A 59 -3.22 9.77 9.09
C ASP A 59 -1.98 9.47 8.23
N MET A 60 -1.32 8.33 8.45
CA MET A 60 -0.19 7.90 7.61
C MET A 60 -0.65 7.63 6.17
N ALA A 61 -1.79 6.95 6.00
CA ALA A 61 -2.39 6.71 4.68
C ALA A 61 -2.77 8.01 3.95
N GLN A 62 -3.33 8.98 4.67
CA GLN A 62 -3.67 10.29 4.11
C GLN A 62 -2.43 11.07 3.68
N ARG A 63 -1.37 11.08 4.50
CA ARG A 63 -0.08 11.68 4.15
C ARG A 63 0.51 11.02 2.91
N ALA A 64 0.65 9.70 2.92
CA ALA A 64 1.17 8.94 1.77
C ALA A 64 0.41 9.27 0.48
N ARG A 65 -0.92 9.33 0.53
CA ARG A 65 -1.73 9.77 -0.61
C ARG A 65 -1.38 11.19 -1.05
N ALA A 66 -1.29 12.15 -0.13
CA ALA A 66 -1.06 13.54 -0.48
C ALA A 66 0.29 13.76 -1.19
N PHE A 67 1.33 13.04 -0.77
CA PHE A 67 2.68 13.19 -1.33
C PHE A 67 2.97 12.27 -2.52
N LEU A 68 2.44 11.05 -2.55
CA LEU A 68 2.72 10.07 -3.60
C LEU A 68 1.71 10.05 -4.75
N HIS A 69 0.57 10.72 -4.61
CA HIS A 69 -0.39 10.82 -5.71
C HIS A 69 0.23 11.61 -6.88
N ARG A 70 0.28 10.98 -8.05
CA ARG A 70 0.95 11.44 -9.28
C ARG A 70 2.48 11.49 -9.21
N CYS A 71 3.07 10.80 -8.23
CA CYS A 71 4.52 10.63 -8.20
C CYS A 71 4.99 9.73 -9.36
N PRO A 72 6.01 10.15 -10.14
CA PRO A 72 6.57 9.31 -11.19
C PRO A 72 7.40 8.16 -10.59
N LEU A 73 7.08 6.93 -10.99
CA LEU A 73 7.80 5.71 -10.65
C LEU A 73 8.05 4.93 -11.95
N TYR A 74 9.32 4.69 -12.29
CA TYR A 74 9.75 4.01 -13.52
C TYR A 74 9.07 4.54 -14.80
N GLY A 75 8.95 5.88 -14.91
CA GLY A 75 8.33 6.52 -16.07
C GLY A 75 6.79 6.49 -16.09
N ARG A 76 6.12 5.93 -15.08
CA ARG A 76 4.65 6.00 -14.93
C ARG A 76 4.24 6.83 -13.71
N SER A 77 3.14 7.55 -13.81
CA SER A 77 2.61 8.32 -12.68
C SER A 77 1.71 7.45 -11.81
N LEU A 78 2.09 7.28 -10.53
CA LEU A 78 1.28 6.54 -9.57
C LEU A 78 -0.04 7.25 -9.29
N GLN A 79 -1.13 6.49 -9.21
CA GLN A 79 -2.42 6.99 -8.76
C GLN A 79 -2.74 6.44 -7.38
N VAL A 80 -2.54 7.28 -6.35
CA VAL A 80 -2.81 6.90 -4.96
C VAL A 80 -4.15 7.47 -4.49
N HIS A 81 -5.02 6.61 -3.96
CA HIS A 81 -6.32 6.99 -3.40
C HIS A 81 -6.57 6.25 -2.08
N LEU A 82 -7.32 6.84 -1.16
CA LEU A 82 -7.84 6.10 0.01
C LEU A 82 -8.80 5.01 -0.47
N SER A 83 -8.61 3.78 0.03
CA SER A 83 -9.45 2.63 -0.27
C SER A 83 -10.78 2.68 0.49
N SER A 84 -11.82 2.04 -0.03
CA SER A 84 -13.05 1.76 0.75
C SER A 84 -12.85 0.67 1.81
N HIS A 85 -11.76 -0.10 1.70
CA HIS A 85 -11.43 -1.14 2.66
C HIS A 85 -10.70 -0.54 3.86
N HIS A 86 -10.99 -1.03 5.07
CA HIS A 86 -10.29 -0.64 6.30
C HIS A 86 -9.12 -1.57 6.65
N VAL A 87 -9.05 -2.76 6.04
CA VAL A 87 -8.01 -3.77 6.29
C VAL A 87 -7.65 -4.49 5.00
N VAL A 88 -6.36 -4.78 4.80
CA VAL A 88 -5.91 -5.67 3.73
C VAL A 88 -6.13 -7.10 4.20
N ARG A 89 -7.15 -7.77 3.62
CA ARG A 89 -7.46 -9.15 3.95
C ARG A 89 -6.36 -10.09 3.47
N LEU A 90 -5.83 -10.86 4.41
CA LEU A 90 -4.95 -11.97 4.13
C LEU A 90 -5.69 -12.99 3.24
N PRO A 91 -5.01 -13.54 2.25
CA PRO A 91 -5.53 -14.62 1.43
C PRO A 91 -5.80 -15.85 2.29
N ARG A 92 -6.81 -16.63 1.91
CA ARG A 92 -7.09 -17.90 2.57
C ARG A 92 -5.94 -18.87 2.27
N PRO A 93 -5.59 -19.79 3.18
CA PRO A 93 -4.50 -20.74 2.98
C PRO A 93 -4.66 -21.60 1.71
N ASP A 94 -5.90 -21.93 1.31
CA ASP A 94 -6.20 -22.63 0.05
C ASP A 94 -5.90 -21.80 -1.22
N ASP A 95 -5.72 -20.49 -1.09
CA ASP A 95 -5.61 -19.57 -2.21
C ASP A 95 -4.13 -19.21 -2.45
N ALA A 96 -3.34 -20.23 -2.82
CA ALA A 96 -1.88 -20.15 -2.99
C ALA A 96 -1.43 -19.01 -3.92
N GLY A 97 -2.23 -18.70 -4.95
CA GLY A 97 -1.99 -17.59 -5.86
C GLY A 97 -2.03 -16.22 -5.18
N SER A 98 -2.97 -16.01 -4.26
CA SER A 98 -3.09 -14.74 -3.54
C SER A 98 -2.14 -14.64 -2.35
N MET A 99 -1.67 -15.77 -1.80
CA MET A 99 -0.65 -15.88 -0.77
C MET A 99 0.70 -15.30 -1.21
N ARG A 100 1.10 -15.52 -2.46
CA ARG A 100 2.33 -14.92 -3.03
C ARG A 100 2.22 -13.41 -3.29
N LEU A 101 0.99 -12.89 -3.41
CA LEU A 101 0.72 -11.50 -3.75
C LEU A 101 0.48 -10.62 -2.51
N THR A 102 0.36 -11.21 -1.32
CA THR A 102 0.15 -10.49 -0.07
C THR A 102 1.35 -10.68 0.83
N ARG A 103 2.00 -9.58 1.24
CA ARG A 103 3.12 -9.60 2.19
C ARG A 103 2.77 -8.79 3.43
N ASP A 104 3.02 -9.40 4.58
CA ASP A 104 2.88 -8.80 5.90
C ASP A 104 4.22 -8.19 6.32
N TYR A 105 4.18 -6.92 6.71
CA TYR A 105 5.32 -6.12 7.17
C TYR A 105 5.10 -5.61 8.60
N SER A 106 4.11 -6.15 9.32
CA SER A 106 3.77 -5.70 10.67
C SER A 106 4.93 -5.90 11.65
N GLY A 107 5.76 -6.92 11.42
CA GLY A 107 6.99 -7.20 12.17
C GLY A 107 8.27 -6.59 11.60
N ALA A 108 8.21 -5.92 10.44
CA ALA A 108 9.38 -5.25 9.86
C ALA A 108 9.70 -3.99 10.68
N THR A 109 10.37 -4.19 11.81
CA THR A 109 11.07 -3.09 12.48
C THR A 109 12.18 -2.67 11.52
N THR A 110 12.25 -1.37 11.21
CA THR A 110 13.52 -0.82 10.70
C THR A 110 14.52 -1.12 11.82
N SER A 111 15.38 -2.11 11.60
CA SER A 111 16.43 -2.47 12.53
C SER A 111 17.50 -1.38 12.43
N GLY A 112 17.24 -0.24 13.07
CA GLY A 112 18.25 0.74 13.44
C GLY A 112 18.51 0.63 14.94
N GLY A 113 19.50 -0.19 15.33
CA GLY A 113 20.11 -0.22 16.66
C GLY A 113 19.24 -0.79 17.81
N GLY A 114 19.74 -1.60 18.74
CA GLY A 114 21.09 -2.06 18.97
C GLY A 114 21.07 -3.42 19.68
N GLY A 115 22.00 -4.29 19.28
CA GLY A 115 22.64 -5.18 20.22
C GLY A 115 23.67 -4.39 21.01
N GLY A 116 23.74 -4.65 22.31
CA GLY A 116 24.60 -3.98 23.28
C GLY A 116 24.03 -4.15 24.66
#